data_AF-A0A1R4IX50-F1
#
_entry.id   AF-A0A1R4IX50-F1
#
_cell.length_a   1.000
_cell.length_b   1.000
_cell.length_c   1.000
_cell.angle_alpha   90.00
_cell.angle_beta   90.00
_cell.angle_gamma   90.00
#
_symmetry.space_group_name_H-M   'P 1'
#
loop_
_entity.id
_entity.type
_entity.pdbx_description
1 polymer ?
#
loop_
_entity_poly.entity_id
_entity_poly.type
_entity_poly.pdbx_seq_one_letter_code
_entity_poly.pdbx_strand_id
1 'polypeptide(L)'
;MATGDDARKAGLPTLTGAEDRRDGWSAINRVMDAIGKHMLTGTHSWSRITNKPGSFKPAAHRHKASDLRWGYAPESIGTNRNFRAKDNIQAQKLHRHSIGSKRRAVYVDPTDGWLGVASSTERRKKDITPADLTLASALAVQVVSYRFKGDDETVPTEYGVIAEQLQDAGLDDFVIYDNDGLPDGVHYERLALLALSALPELLHRIETLEAHHTNGDQS
;
A
#
# COMPACT_ATOMS: atom_id res chain seq x y z
N MET A 1 12.40 65.24 36.98
CA MET A 1 12.60 66.03 35.75
C MET A 1 12.86 65.05 34.61
N ALA A 2 12.45 65.33 33.37
CA ALA A 2 12.73 64.40 32.25
C ALA A 2 14.23 64.40 31.96
N THR A 3 14.88 63.25 32.16
CA THR A 3 16.35 63.10 32.18
C THR A 3 16.94 62.69 30.84
N GLY A 4 16.13 62.38 29.81
CA GLY A 4 16.63 61.91 28.53
C GLY A 4 17.08 60.44 28.56
N ASP A 5 16.75 59.67 29.61
CA ASP A 5 17.25 58.31 29.78
C ASP A 5 16.74 57.34 28.71
N ASP A 6 15.48 57.45 28.30
CA ASP A 6 14.87 56.58 27.30
C ASP A 6 15.25 57.02 25.88
N ALA A 7 15.38 58.33 25.66
CA ALA A 7 15.92 58.90 24.43
C ALA A 7 17.34 58.39 24.15
N ARG A 8 18.23 58.46 25.15
CA ARG A 8 19.62 58.00 25.03
C ARG A 8 19.72 56.50 24.76
N LYS A 9 18.90 55.68 25.42
CA LYS A 9 18.83 54.23 25.13
C LYS A 9 18.38 53.93 23.69
N ALA A 10 17.50 54.76 23.14
CA ALA A 10 17.04 54.66 21.75
C ALA A 10 18.01 55.29 20.73
N GLY A 11 19.16 55.84 21.19
CA GLY A 11 20.13 56.52 20.34
C GLY A 11 19.72 57.92 19.87
N LEU A 12 18.73 58.54 20.52
CA LEU A 12 18.27 59.88 20.21
C LEU A 12 19.08 60.95 20.97
N PRO A 13 19.22 62.17 20.40
CA PRO A 13 19.91 63.26 21.09
C PRO A 13 19.15 63.72 22.34
N THR A 14 19.89 64.10 23.38
CA THR A 14 19.35 64.59 24.66
C THR A 14 20.15 65.78 25.13
N LEU A 15 19.50 66.76 25.75
CA LEU A 15 20.19 67.89 26.35
C LEU A 15 20.85 67.44 27.66
N THR A 16 22.16 67.59 27.77
CA THR A 16 22.96 67.03 28.86
C THR A 16 22.95 67.88 30.13
N GLY A 17 22.27 69.04 30.08
CA GLY A 17 22.08 69.93 31.23
C GLY A 17 23.10 71.06 31.31
N ALA A 18 23.97 71.21 30.30
CA ALA A 18 24.87 72.35 30.12
C ALA A 18 24.21 73.50 29.35
N GLU A 19 23.04 73.24 28.76
CA GLU A 19 22.23 74.19 28.00
C GLU A 19 21.34 75.05 28.93
N ASP A 20 20.94 76.25 28.50
CA ASP A 20 20.09 77.14 29.31
C ASP A 20 18.74 76.46 29.61
N ARG A 21 18.44 76.29 30.91
CA ARG A 21 17.24 75.61 31.37
C ARG A 21 15.95 76.40 31.10
N ARG A 22 16.06 77.70 30.81
CA ARG A 22 14.92 78.56 30.44
C ARG A 22 14.47 78.31 29.00
N ASP A 23 15.33 77.75 28.16
CA ASP A 23 15.07 77.49 26.74
C ASP A 23 14.32 76.16 26.52
N GLY A 24 13.51 75.72 27.50
CA GLY A 24 12.64 74.56 27.35
C GLY A 24 13.30 73.20 27.56
N TRP A 25 14.45 73.13 28.24
CA TRP A 25 15.23 71.91 28.51
C TRP A 25 14.37 70.70 28.93
N SER A 26 13.49 70.89 29.93
CA SER A 26 12.65 69.80 30.43
C SER A 26 11.56 69.36 29.45
N ALA A 27 11.12 70.24 28.55
CA ALA A 27 10.11 69.91 27.54
C ALA A 27 10.75 69.11 26.40
N ILE A 28 11.96 69.52 25.97
CA ILE A 28 12.73 68.83 24.93
C ILE A 28 13.07 67.40 25.38
N ASN A 29 13.68 67.22 26.55
CA ASN A 29 14.02 65.88 27.04
C ASN A 29 12.77 65.00 27.26
N ARG A 30 11.62 65.59 27.65
CA ARG A 30 10.36 64.83 27.79
C ARG A 30 9.84 64.32 26.45
N VAL A 31 9.89 65.14 25.40
CA VAL A 31 9.48 64.73 24.05
C VAL A 31 10.42 63.66 23.52
N MET A 32 11.73 63.84 23.70
CA MET A 32 12.73 62.87 23.27
C MET A 32 12.59 61.54 24.00
N ASP A 33 12.32 61.56 25.31
CA ASP A 33 12.05 60.35 26.10
C ASP A 33 10.78 59.64 25.63
N ALA A 34 9.72 60.39 25.31
CA ALA A 34 8.49 59.81 24.77
C ALA A 34 8.72 59.13 23.41
N ILE A 35 9.52 59.74 22.53
CA ILE A 35 9.91 59.14 21.24
C ILE A 35 10.78 57.90 21.48
N GLY A 36 11.80 57.98 22.35
CA GLY A 36 12.68 56.86 22.66
C GLY A 36 11.93 55.67 23.25
N LYS A 37 10.99 55.91 24.16
CA LYS A 37 10.11 54.88 24.72
C LYS A 37 9.24 54.21 23.64
N HIS A 38 8.72 54.98 22.69
CA HIS A 38 7.95 54.44 21.57
C HIS A 38 8.83 53.60 20.62
N MET A 39 10.10 53.99 20.41
CA MET A 39 11.04 53.20 19.59
C MET A 39 11.45 51.88 20.24
N LEU A 40 11.62 51.85 21.57
CA LEU A 40 12.12 50.69 22.28
C LEU A 40 11.04 49.66 22.63
N THR A 41 9.83 50.11 22.95
CA THR A 41 8.76 49.23 23.45
C THR A 41 7.42 49.43 22.76
N GLY A 42 7.34 50.32 21.76
CA GLY A 42 6.11 50.58 21.02
C GLY A 42 5.74 49.41 20.10
N THR A 43 4.44 49.24 19.90
CA THR A 43 3.92 48.31 18.89
C THR A 43 3.68 49.07 17.58
N HIS A 44 4.09 48.47 16.47
CA HIS A 44 3.79 48.99 15.14
C HIS A 44 2.98 47.96 14.37
N SER A 45 1.91 48.40 13.70
CA SER A 45 1.18 47.52 12.79
C SER A 45 2.13 46.99 11.72
N TRP A 46 1.98 45.72 11.38
CA TRP A 46 2.78 45.08 10.33
C TRP A 46 2.72 45.89 9.02
N SER A 47 1.59 46.51 8.69
CA SER A 47 1.47 47.33 7.48
C SER A 47 2.47 48.49 7.39
N ARG A 48 2.98 49.02 8.52
CA ARG A 48 3.91 50.17 8.56
C ARG A 48 5.40 49.82 8.43
N ILE A 49 5.77 48.55 8.51
CA ILE A 49 7.18 48.14 8.42
C ILE A 49 7.61 48.15 6.94
N THR A 50 8.60 48.92 6.55
CA THR A 50 9.17 48.89 5.19
C THR A 50 10.26 47.82 5.09
N ASN A 51 10.66 47.43 3.87
CA ASN A 51 11.74 46.44 3.63
C ASN A 51 11.54 45.07 4.33
N LYS A 52 10.29 44.62 4.45
CA LYS A 52 9.99 43.30 5.04
C LYS A 52 10.55 42.16 4.17
N PRO A 53 11.04 41.06 4.76
CA PRO A 53 11.33 39.83 4.01
C PRO A 53 10.07 39.35 3.28
N GLY A 54 10.20 39.06 1.97
CA GLY A 54 9.09 38.54 1.17
C GLY A 54 8.74 37.07 1.45
N SER A 55 9.64 36.34 2.12
CA SER A 55 9.43 34.94 2.50
C SER A 55 10.12 34.62 3.82
N PHE A 56 9.40 33.93 4.69
CA PHE A 56 9.95 33.28 5.87
C PHE A 56 10.10 31.80 5.55
N LYS A 57 11.17 31.41 4.87
CA LYS A 57 11.43 29.99 4.56
C LYS A 57 11.61 29.23 5.88
N PRO A 58 10.73 28.27 6.22
CA PRO A 58 10.88 27.54 7.47
C PRO A 58 12.16 26.70 7.43
N ALA A 59 12.80 26.53 8.59
CA ALA A 59 13.88 25.58 8.74
C ALA A 59 13.36 24.15 8.51
N ALA A 60 14.26 23.25 8.11
CA ALA A 60 13.94 21.83 8.00
C ALA A 60 13.45 21.30 9.35
N HIS A 61 12.32 20.62 9.34
CA HIS A 61 11.70 20.02 10.51
C HIS A 61 11.06 18.68 10.14
N ARG A 62 10.54 17.95 11.14
CA ARG A 62 9.87 16.66 10.96
C ARG A 62 8.47 16.71 11.58
N HIS A 63 7.55 15.99 10.95
CA HIS A 63 6.23 15.73 11.51
C HIS A 63 6.20 14.35 12.18
N LYS A 64 5.43 14.23 13.26
CA LYS A 64 4.99 12.93 13.77
C LYS A 64 3.83 12.44 12.90
N ALA A 65 3.62 11.12 12.84
CA ALA A 65 2.46 10.56 12.13
C ALA A 65 1.12 11.12 12.66
N SER A 66 1.05 11.46 13.95
CA SER A 66 -0.10 12.13 14.58
C SER A 66 -0.45 13.50 14.00
N ASP A 67 0.51 14.15 13.33
CA ASP A 67 0.31 15.48 12.75
C ASP A 67 -0.46 15.39 11.42
N LEU A 68 -0.55 14.19 10.83
CA LEU A 68 -1.22 13.90 9.57
C LEU A 68 -2.54 13.18 9.85
N ARG A 69 -3.67 13.87 9.68
CA ARG A 69 -5.00 13.28 9.91
C ARG A 69 -5.51 12.47 8.73
N TRP A 70 -5.31 12.98 7.52
CA TRP A 70 -5.66 12.32 6.26
C TRP A 70 -4.88 12.96 5.11
N GLY A 71 -4.72 12.24 4.01
CA GLY A 71 -4.03 12.72 2.80
C GLY A 71 -4.18 11.76 1.65
N TYR A 72 -3.91 12.24 0.44
CA TYR A 72 -3.88 11.43 -0.78
C TYR A 72 -2.45 11.41 -1.32
N ALA A 73 -1.88 10.22 -1.52
CA ALA A 73 -0.64 10.06 -2.26
C ALA A 73 -1.00 9.99 -3.75
N PRO A 74 -0.62 10.98 -4.58
CA PRO A 74 -1.00 11.00 -6.00
C PRO A 74 -0.27 9.96 -6.85
N GLU A 75 0.76 9.34 -6.29
CA GLU A 75 1.62 8.36 -6.96
C GLU A 75 1.76 7.08 -6.10
N SER A 76 2.89 6.39 -6.17
CA SER A 76 3.14 5.16 -5.41
C SER A 76 3.52 5.44 -3.95
N ILE A 77 3.08 4.55 -3.05
CA ILE A 77 3.55 4.50 -1.66
C ILE A 77 4.67 3.46 -1.61
N GLY A 78 5.92 3.90 -1.78
CA GLY A 78 7.10 3.07 -1.59
C GLY A 78 7.61 3.10 -0.15
N THR A 79 7.92 1.95 0.45
CA THR A 79 8.62 1.90 1.74
C THR A 79 9.88 1.05 1.62
N ASN A 80 10.97 1.48 2.25
CA ASN A 80 12.26 0.75 2.19
C ASN A 80 12.30 -0.50 3.11
N ARG A 81 11.20 -0.83 3.78
CA ARG A 81 11.05 -1.99 4.66
C ARG A 81 9.60 -2.47 4.65
N ASN A 82 8.87 -2.25 5.74
CA ASN A 82 7.53 -2.79 5.93
C ASN A 82 6.46 -1.71 5.74
N PHE A 83 5.41 -2.03 4.98
CA PHE A 83 4.13 -1.32 5.03
C PHE A 83 3.28 -1.91 6.17
N ARG A 84 3.10 -1.15 7.26
CA ARG A 84 2.29 -1.59 8.42
C ARG A 84 1.09 -0.66 8.60
N ALA A 85 -0.12 -1.21 8.54
CA ALA A 85 -1.34 -0.56 8.99
C ALA A 85 -1.72 -1.10 10.37
N LYS A 86 -2.10 -0.22 11.31
CA LYS A 86 -2.55 -0.62 12.65
C LYS A 86 -3.88 -1.38 12.60
N ASP A 87 -4.76 -0.94 11.71
CA ASP A 87 -6.10 -1.50 11.53
C ASP A 87 -6.17 -2.14 10.13
N ASN A 88 -6.94 -1.56 9.22
CA ASN A 88 -7.21 -2.16 7.92
C ASN A 88 -6.42 -1.52 6.78
N ILE A 89 -6.06 -2.34 5.80
CA ILE A 89 -5.69 -1.89 4.45
C ILE A 89 -6.91 -2.09 3.56
N GLN A 90 -7.61 -1.00 3.24
CA GLN A 90 -8.81 -1.06 2.40
C GLN A 90 -8.47 -0.67 0.96
N ALA A 91 -8.40 -1.67 0.07
CA ALA A 91 -8.30 -1.41 -1.36
C ALA A 91 -9.71 -1.40 -1.98
N GLN A 92 -10.35 -0.22 -1.98
CA GLN A 92 -11.74 -0.06 -2.42
C GLN A 92 -11.98 -0.53 -3.88
N LYS A 93 -10.93 -0.53 -4.71
CA LYS A 93 -10.99 -0.98 -6.11
C LYS A 93 -10.72 -2.48 -6.31
N LEU A 94 -10.46 -3.28 -5.26
CA LEU A 94 -10.32 -4.72 -5.45
C LEU A 94 -11.63 -5.41 -5.85
N HIS A 95 -12.80 -4.79 -5.60
CA HIS A 95 -14.11 -5.05 -6.25
C HIS A 95 -15.32 -4.30 -5.60
N ARG A 96 -15.13 -3.18 -4.88
CA ARG A 96 -16.18 -2.30 -4.27
C ARG A 96 -17.22 -3.00 -3.37
N HIS A 97 -16.73 -3.77 -2.40
CA HIS A 97 -17.29 -4.10 -1.06
C HIS A 97 -18.68 -4.79 -0.89
N SER A 98 -18.68 -6.03 -0.37
CA SER A 98 -19.46 -6.39 0.83
C SER A 98 -18.86 -7.63 1.52
N ILE A 99 -18.44 -7.48 2.77
CA ILE A 99 -18.09 -8.58 3.68
C ILE A 99 -19.33 -8.98 4.48
N GLY A 100 -20.09 -9.89 3.89
CA GLY A 100 -21.27 -10.58 4.42
C GLY A 100 -21.93 -11.42 3.32
N SER A 101 -21.76 -12.75 3.41
CA SER A 101 -22.30 -13.84 2.55
C SER A 101 -21.75 -14.07 1.13
N LYS A 102 -20.82 -13.25 0.59
CA LYS A 102 -20.21 -13.50 -0.74
C LYS A 102 -18.68 -13.27 -0.73
N ARG A 103 -17.89 -14.35 -0.62
CA ARG A 103 -16.42 -14.31 -0.70
C ARG A 103 -15.96 -14.43 -2.17
N ARG A 104 -14.84 -13.80 -2.52
CA ARG A 104 -14.16 -13.94 -3.82
C ARG A 104 -12.68 -14.24 -3.59
N ALA A 105 -12.11 -15.14 -4.39
CA ALA A 105 -10.67 -15.31 -4.44
C ALA A 105 -10.01 -14.06 -5.06
N VAL A 106 -8.93 -13.60 -4.43
CA VAL A 106 -8.08 -12.54 -4.96
C VAL A 106 -6.91 -13.20 -5.68
N TYR A 107 -6.65 -12.77 -6.90
CA TYR A 107 -5.57 -13.24 -7.75
C TYR A 107 -4.53 -12.14 -7.90
N VAL A 108 -3.28 -12.54 -8.14
CA VAL A 108 -2.20 -11.63 -8.54
C VAL A 108 -2.11 -11.67 -10.06
N ASP A 109 -2.18 -10.51 -10.70
CA ASP A 109 -1.87 -10.39 -12.13
C ASP A 109 -0.36 -10.56 -12.33
N PRO A 110 0.08 -11.49 -13.21
CA PRO A 110 1.50 -11.79 -13.38
C PRO A 110 2.26 -10.70 -14.14
N THR A 111 1.59 -9.77 -14.82
CA THR A 111 2.25 -8.73 -15.64
C THR A 111 2.63 -7.54 -14.76
N ASP A 112 1.66 -7.01 -14.02
CA ASP A 112 1.82 -5.77 -13.26
C ASP A 112 1.86 -5.98 -11.74
N GLY A 113 1.72 -7.23 -11.27
CA GLY A 113 1.66 -7.59 -9.84
C GLY A 113 0.38 -7.11 -9.15
N TRP A 114 -0.65 -6.75 -9.92
CA TRP A 114 -1.88 -6.19 -9.38
C TRP A 114 -2.73 -7.25 -8.70
N LEU A 115 -3.19 -6.95 -7.50
CA LEU A 115 -4.23 -7.75 -6.86
C LEU A 115 -5.58 -7.50 -7.57
N GLY A 116 -6.33 -8.55 -7.87
CA GLY A 116 -7.58 -8.47 -8.62
C GLY A 116 -8.52 -9.67 -8.40
N VAL A 117 -9.63 -9.70 -9.13
CA VAL A 117 -10.59 -10.82 -9.12
C VAL A 117 -10.89 -11.30 -10.54
N ALA A 118 -10.97 -12.61 -10.74
CA ALA A 118 -11.34 -13.19 -12.02
C ALA A 118 -12.87 -13.11 -12.24
N SER A 119 -13.31 -12.70 -13.44
CA SER A 119 -14.72 -12.79 -13.84
C SER A 119 -14.97 -14.07 -14.63
N SER A 120 -16.04 -14.81 -14.29
CA SER A 120 -16.44 -16.01 -15.01
C SER A 120 -17.91 -15.89 -15.40
N THR A 121 -18.18 -15.39 -16.60
CA THR A 121 -19.53 -15.26 -17.19
C THR A 121 -19.43 -15.43 -18.69
N GLU A 122 -20.40 -16.08 -19.32
CA GLU A 122 -20.45 -16.26 -20.78
C GLU A 122 -20.26 -14.94 -21.53
N ARG A 123 -20.93 -13.86 -21.10
CA ARG A 123 -20.79 -12.50 -21.68
C ARG A 123 -19.34 -11.98 -21.75
N ARG A 124 -18.43 -12.47 -20.90
CA ARG A 124 -17.02 -12.05 -20.86
C ARG A 124 -16.06 -13.08 -21.43
N LYS A 125 -16.56 -14.24 -21.84
CA LYS A 125 -15.77 -15.31 -22.44
C LYS A 125 -16.08 -15.38 -23.94
N LYS A 126 -15.14 -15.92 -24.70
CA LYS A 126 -15.26 -16.22 -26.12
C LYS A 126 -14.73 -17.63 -26.34
N ASP A 127 -15.01 -18.20 -27.51
CA ASP A 127 -14.43 -19.50 -27.94
C ASP A 127 -14.66 -20.61 -26.90
N ILE A 128 -15.90 -20.71 -26.39
CA ILE A 128 -16.27 -21.65 -25.32
C ILE A 128 -16.54 -23.03 -25.93
N THR A 129 -15.60 -23.95 -25.76
CA THR A 129 -15.73 -25.37 -26.11
C THR A 129 -15.47 -26.26 -24.90
N PRO A 130 -15.95 -27.51 -24.88
CA PRO A 130 -15.53 -28.50 -23.88
C PRO A 130 -14.00 -28.61 -23.85
N ALA A 131 -13.42 -28.70 -22.66
CA ALA A 131 -11.99 -28.88 -22.50
C ALA A 131 -11.60 -30.34 -22.79
N ASP A 132 -10.44 -30.54 -23.43
CA ASP A 132 -9.87 -31.87 -23.67
C ASP A 132 -9.04 -32.33 -22.45
N LEU A 133 -9.71 -32.46 -21.30
CA LEU A 133 -9.11 -32.94 -20.06
C LEU A 133 -9.70 -34.32 -19.75
N THR A 134 -8.88 -35.35 -19.91
CA THR A 134 -9.29 -36.76 -19.87
C THR A 134 -9.05 -37.41 -18.52
N LEU A 135 -9.59 -38.61 -18.30
CA LEU A 135 -9.22 -39.43 -17.15
C LEU A 135 -7.73 -39.76 -17.15
N ALA A 136 -7.11 -39.97 -18.32
CA ALA A 136 -5.67 -40.20 -18.42
C ALA A 136 -4.87 -38.99 -17.91
N SER A 137 -5.28 -37.78 -18.28
CA SER A 137 -4.69 -36.53 -17.79
C SER A 137 -4.80 -36.41 -16.27
N ALA A 138 -5.96 -36.75 -15.70
CA ALA A 138 -6.16 -36.72 -14.25
C ALA A 138 -5.32 -37.77 -13.51
N LEU A 139 -5.19 -38.97 -14.07
CA LEU A 139 -4.40 -40.06 -13.49
C LEU A 139 -2.89 -39.85 -13.63
N ALA A 140 -2.45 -39.00 -14.54
CA ALA A 140 -1.04 -38.61 -14.66
C ALA A 140 -0.58 -37.71 -13.50
N VAL A 141 -1.50 -37.05 -12.80
CA VAL A 141 -1.18 -36.19 -11.66
C VAL A 141 -0.84 -37.04 -10.44
N GLN A 142 0.41 -36.94 -9.98
CA GLN A 142 0.87 -37.62 -8.77
C GLN A 142 0.86 -36.68 -7.57
N VAL A 143 0.13 -37.06 -6.51
CA VAL A 143 0.26 -36.44 -5.20
C VAL A 143 1.51 -36.99 -4.51
N VAL A 144 2.38 -36.09 -4.07
CA VAL A 144 3.61 -36.39 -3.36
C VAL A 144 3.55 -35.83 -1.95
N SER A 145 4.38 -36.37 -1.05
CA SER A 145 4.66 -35.76 0.24
C SER A 145 6.07 -35.17 0.23
N TYR A 146 6.25 -33.97 0.79
CA TYR A 146 7.53 -33.26 0.71
C TYR A 146 7.78 -32.38 1.94
N ARG A 147 9.03 -31.94 2.06
CA ARG A 147 9.46 -30.83 2.93
C ARG A 147 10.25 -29.85 2.06
N PHE A 148 10.27 -28.58 2.42
CA PHE A 148 11.07 -27.61 1.68
C PHE A 148 12.56 -27.83 1.94
N LYS A 149 13.39 -27.47 0.96
CA LYS A 149 14.84 -27.45 1.15
C LYS A 149 15.17 -26.49 2.30
N GLY A 150 15.83 -26.99 3.34
CA GLY A 150 16.19 -26.21 4.52
C GLY A 150 15.32 -26.50 5.76
N ASP A 151 14.20 -27.21 5.60
CA ASP A 151 13.41 -27.71 6.72
C ASP A 151 14.19 -28.79 7.47
N ASP A 152 14.11 -28.76 8.80
CA ASP A 152 14.63 -29.85 9.63
C ASP A 152 13.65 -31.04 9.70
N GLU A 153 14.02 -32.09 10.43
CA GLU A 153 13.19 -33.31 10.60
C GLU A 153 11.98 -33.12 11.53
N THR A 154 11.90 -31.98 12.23
CA THR A 154 10.79 -31.66 13.13
C THR A 154 9.63 -30.98 12.40
N VAL A 155 9.89 -30.37 11.24
CA VAL A 155 8.85 -29.77 10.40
C VAL A 155 7.96 -30.89 9.82
N PRO A 156 6.62 -30.81 10.00
CA PRO A 156 5.71 -31.79 9.40
C PRO A 156 5.86 -31.85 7.88
N THR A 157 5.73 -33.06 7.33
CA THR A 157 5.68 -33.24 5.88
C THR A 157 4.37 -32.68 5.32
N GLU A 158 4.46 -31.97 4.21
CA GLU A 158 3.32 -31.43 3.46
C GLU A 158 2.94 -32.37 2.31
N TYR A 159 1.76 -32.16 1.73
CA TYR A 159 1.29 -32.87 0.54
C TYR A 159 1.02 -31.89 -0.60
N GLY A 160 1.39 -32.27 -1.81
CA GLY A 160 1.17 -31.44 -3.00
C GLY A 160 1.48 -32.19 -4.28
N VAL A 161 1.70 -31.44 -5.35
CA VAL A 161 2.11 -31.95 -6.67
C VAL A 161 3.32 -31.14 -7.16
N ILE A 162 4.11 -31.72 -8.07
CA ILE A 162 5.33 -31.11 -8.59
C ILE A 162 5.04 -30.47 -9.96
N ALA A 163 5.44 -29.20 -10.12
CA ALA A 163 5.16 -28.42 -11.33
C ALA A 163 5.77 -29.05 -12.59
N GLU A 164 7.02 -29.51 -12.49
CA GLU A 164 7.72 -30.19 -13.58
C GLU A 164 7.05 -31.51 -13.98
N GLN A 165 6.50 -32.27 -13.02
CA GLN A 165 5.76 -33.51 -13.33
C GLN A 165 4.47 -33.23 -14.09
N LEU A 166 3.80 -32.11 -13.80
CA LEU A 166 2.63 -31.67 -14.56
C LEU A 166 3.02 -31.27 -15.98
N GLN A 167 4.11 -30.53 -16.14
CA GLN A 167 4.65 -30.18 -17.45
C GLN A 167 5.00 -31.43 -18.28
N ASP A 168 5.72 -32.38 -17.69
CA ASP A 168 6.10 -33.64 -18.35
C ASP A 168 4.87 -34.48 -18.76
N ALA A 169 3.74 -34.31 -18.05
CA ALA A 169 2.45 -34.91 -18.38
C ALA A 169 1.65 -34.13 -19.45
N GLY A 170 2.19 -33.03 -19.99
CA GLY A 170 1.51 -32.16 -20.95
C GLY A 170 0.41 -31.29 -20.34
N LEU A 171 0.52 -30.97 -19.06
CA LEU A 171 -0.45 -30.16 -18.30
C LEU A 171 0.08 -28.74 -18.05
N ASP A 172 0.73 -28.15 -19.05
CA ASP A 172 1.36 -26.82 -18.97
C ASP A 172 0.40 -25.72 -18.47
N ASP A 173 -0.89 -25.80 -18.82
CA ASP A 173 -1.94 -24.85 -18.37
C ASP A 173 -2.20 -24.83 -16.85
N PHE A 174 -1.68 -25.83 -16.13
CA PHE A 174 -1.75 -25.97 -14.67
C PHE A 174 -0.44 -25.57 -13.98
N VAL A 175 0.60 -25.22 -14.74
CA VAL A 175 1.92 -24.83 -14.24
C VAL A 175 2.04 -23.31 -14.19
N ILE A 176 2.65 -22.80 -13.12
CA ILE A 176 3.07 -21.40 -13.00
C ILE A 176 4.54 -21.36 -13.39
N TYR A 177 4.89 -20.46 -14.30
CA TYR A 177 6.26 -20.26 -14.77
C TYR A 177 6.85 -18.99 -14.17
N ASP A 178 8.15 -19.02 -13.86
CA ASP A 178 8.91 -17.84 -13.48
C ASP A 178 9.24 -16.95 -14.70
N ASN A 179 10.00 -15.88 -14.46
CA ASN A 179 10.42 -14.94 -15.50
C ASN A 179 11.39 -15.55 -16.53
N ASP A 180 12.04 -16.66 -16.20
CA ASP A 180 12.96 -17.39 -17.08
C ASP A 180 12.24 -18.49 -17.86
N GLY A 181 10.93 -18.67 -17.63
CA GLY A 181 10.11 -19.68 -18.28
C GLY A 181 10.27 -21.07 -17.66
N LEU A 182 10.78 -21.18 -16.43
CA LEU A 182 10.91 -22.44 -15.71
C LEU A 182 9.68 -22.67 -14.81
N PRO A 183 9.24 -23.91 -14.62
CA PRO A 183 8.20 -24.24 -13.65
C PRO A 183 8.58 -23.75 -12.24
N ASP A 184 7.73 -22.94 -11.63
CA ASP A 184 7.93 -22.34 -10.30
C ASP A 184 6.75 -22.59 -9.35
N GLY A 185 5.61 -23.04 -9.90
CA GLY A 185 4.45 -23.34 -9.07
C GLY A 185 3.34 -24.06 -9.82
N VAL A 186 2.22 -24.21 -9.12
CA VAL A 186 1.05 -24.95 -9.61
C VAL A 186 -0.22 -24.14 -9.38
N HIS A 187 -1.06 -24.08 -10.40
CA HIS A 187 -2.43 -23.57 -10.31
C HIS A 187 -3.34 -24.58 -9.58
N TYR A 188 -3.14 -24.75 -8.26
CA TYR A 188 -3.91 -25.68 -7.44
C TYR A 188 -5.42 -25.44 -7.53
N GLU A 189 -5.85 -24.19 -7.72
CA GLU A 189 -7.25 -23.82 -7.90
C GLU A 189 -7.86 -24.40 -9.19
N ARG A 190 -7.04 -24.74 -10.17
CA ARG A 190 -7.47 -25.32 -11.45
C ARG A 190 -7.49 -26.84 -11.43
N LEU A 191 -6.70 -27.51 -10.58
CA LEU A 191 -6.64 -28.98 -10.52
C LEU A 191 -8.02 -29.61 -10.21
N ALA A 192 -8.88 -28.92 -9.47
CA ALA A 192 -10.25 -29.38 -9.25
C ALA A 192 -11.06 -29.49 -10.56
N LEU A 193 -10.79 -28.64 -11.55
CA LEU A 193 -11.44 -28.68 -12.86
C LEU A 193 -11.01 -29.91 -13.67
N LEU A 194 -9.75 -30.34 -13.54
CA LEU A 194 -9.25 -31.57 -14.14
C LEU A 194 -10.01 -32.78 -13.60
N ALA A 195 -10.14 -32.87 -12.26
CA ALA A 195 -10.93 -33.93 -11.64
C ALA A 195 -12.39 -33.91 -12.10
N LEU A 196 -13.03 -32.73 -12.15
CA LEU A 196 -14.40 -32.58 -12.63
C LEU A 196 -14.59 -33.02 -14.08
N SER A 197 -13.61 -32.76 -14.95
CA SER A 197 -13.63 -33.19 -16.35
C SER A 197 -13.46 -34.70 -16.52
N ALA A 198 -12.69 -35.35 -15.64
CA ALA A 198 -12.42 -36.79 -15.69
C ALA A 198 -13.55 -37.66 -15.12
N LEU A 199 -14.39 -37.13 -14.22
CA LEU A 199 -15.45 -37.88 -13.54
C LEU A 199 -16.45 -38.58 -14.50
N PRO A 200 -16.94 -37.95 -15.58
CA PRO A 200 -17.87 -38.61 -16.50
C PRO A 200 -17.27 -39.84 -17.20
N GLU A 201 -15.99 -39.77 -17.60
CA GLU A 201 -15.30 -40.91 -18.22
C GLU A 201 -15.15 -42.06 -17.21
N LEU A 202 -14.79 -41.74 -15.96
CA LEU A 202 -14.71 -42.74 -14.89
C LEU A 202 -16.06 -43.40 -14.61
N LEU A 203 -17.14 -42.60 -14.52
CA LEU A 203 -18.49 -43.12 -14.30
C LEU A 203 -18.93 -44.04 -15.44
N HIS A 204 -18.70 -43.63 -16.70
CA HIS A 204 -19.04 -44.45 -17.86
C HIS A 204 -18.31 -45.80 -17.87
N ARG A 205 -17.03 -45.83 -17.46
CA ARG A 205 -16.27 -47.08 -17.30
C ARG A 205 -16.86 -47.96 -16.20
N ILE A 206 -17.26 -47.40 -15.08
CA ILE A 206 -17.89 -48.13 -13.97
C ILE A 206 -19.21 -48.75 -14.44
N GLU A 207 -20.11 -47.97 -15.06
CA GLU A 207 -21.40 -48.45 -15.57
C GLU A 207 -21.22 -49.59 -16.59
N THR A 208 -20.23 -49.46 -17.47
CA THR A 208 -19.91 -50.51 -18.46
C THR A 208 -19.46 -51.81 -17.77
N LEU A 209 -18.59 -51.70 -16.77
CA LEU A 209 -18.09 -52.86 -16.00
C LEU A 209 -19.19 -53.54 -15.18
N GLU A 210 -20.07 -52.75 -14.57
CA GLU A 210 -21.22 -53.25 -13.80
C GLU A 210 -22.20 -54.00 -14.71
N ALA A 211 -22.51 -53.44 -15.89
CA ALA A 211 -23.37 -54.08 -16.88
C ALA A 211 -22.81 -55.44 -17.37
N HIS A 212 -21.49 -55.52 -17.58
CA HIS A 212 -20.83 -56.77 -17.94
C HIS A 212 -20.92 -57.83 -16.82
N HIS A 213 -20.74 -57.46 -15.55
CA HIS A 213 -20.86 -58.39 -14.43
C HIS A 213 -22.29 -58.89 -14.24
N THR A 214 -23.30 -58.01 -14.37
CA THR A 214 -24.71 -58.45 -14.27
C THR A 214 -25.11 -59.45 -15.35
N ASN A 215 -24.49 -59.39 -16.53
CA ASN A 215 -24.75 -60.34 -17.61
C ASN A 215 -23.97 -61.65 -17.46
N GLY A 216 -22.85 -61.66 -16.74
CA GLY A 216 -22.03 -62.85 -16.47
C GLY A 216 -22.53 -63.72 -15.31
N ASP A 217 -23.23 -63.14 -14.33
CA ASP A 217 -23.85 -63.88 -13.21
C ASP A 217 -25.21 -64.52 -13.59
N GLN A 218 -25.73 -64.24 -14.79
CA GLN A 218 -26.98 -64.79 -15.32
C GLN A 218 -26.77 -66.00 -16.25
N SER A 219 -25.52 -66.44 -16.44
CA SER A 219 -25.11 -67.56 -17.31
C SER A 219 -24.40 -68.67 -16.54
#